data_AF-A0A972Y1Q8-F1
#
_entry.id   AF-A0A972Y1Q8-F1
#
_cell.length_a   1.000
_cell.length_b   1.000
_cell.length_c   1.000
_cell.angle_alpha   90.00
_cell.angle_beta   90.00
_cell.angle_gamma   90.00
#
_symmetry.space_group_name_H-M   'P 1'
#
loop_
_entity.id
_entity.type
_entity.pdbx_description
1 polymer ?
#
loop_
_entity_poly.entity_id
_entity_poly.type
_entity_poly.pdbx_seq_one_letter_code
_entity_poly.pdbx_strand_id
1 'polypeptide(L)'
;GNSWFYEYYLYDDFPTSTIPVLTSVTEEVTITGQTTIDGNEYFVFETVISGNDDVPGQIYIFPNSQTKVEYLRENSNGHLVNQNGFVYYPRDDFNFEQIVEQVDNIEYKQTLIPEITNINTAIGSFDCYKFEYTVQNLNTGDYAPGRSGFFYAESIGHVKTDYALAAFDAVRGYKILSSYDLN
;
A
#
# COMPACT_ATOMS: atom_id res chain seq x y z
N GLY A 1 -12.70 14.18 8.78
CA GLY A 1 -13.46 12.96 8.47
C GLY A 1 -12.71 11.80 9.08
N ASN A 2 -12.78 10.62 8.48
CA ASN A 2 -11.99 9.48 8.94
C ASN A 2 -10.50 9.78 8.81
N SER A 3 -9.69 9.24 9.71
CA SER A 3 -8.23 9.37 9.68
C SER A 3 -7.52 8.09 10.08
N TRP A 4 -6.30 7.93 9.58
CA TRP A 4 -5.41 6.80 9.84
C TRP A 4 -3.99 7.31 10.05
N PHE A 5 -3.28 6.68 10.98
CA PHE A 5 -1.89 6.97 11.26
C PHE A 5 -1.07 5.68 11.16
N TYR A 6 0.07 5.77 10.48
CA TYR A 6 0.94 4.65 10.19
C TYR A 6 2.37 4.92 10.61
N GLU A 7 3.01 3.85 11.10
CA GLU A 7 4.43 3.80 11.43
C GLU A 7 5.17 2.93 10.41
N TYR A 8 6.46 3.21 10.25
CA TYR A 8 7.34 2.50 9.33
C TYR A 8 8.47 1.80 10.06
N TYR A 9 8.75 0.58 9.63
CA TYR A 9 9.78 -0.29 10.20
C TYR A 9 10.74 -0.80 9.12
N LEU A 10 12.00 -0.99 9.49
CA LEU A 10 13.08 -1.52 8.66
C LEU A 10 13.74 -2.74 9.28
N TYR A 11 14.28 -3.63 8.45
CA TYR A 11 15.25 -4.61 8.92
C TYR A 11 16.67 -4.05 8.73
N ASP A 12 17.35 -3.72 9.84
CA ASP A 12 18.65 -3.01 9.86
C ASP A 12 19.78 -3.75 9.13
N ASP A 13 19.79 -5.08 9.17
CA ASP A 13 20.78 -5.93 8.51
C ASP A 13 20.08 -6.84 7.50
N PHE A 14 19.56 -6.26 6.41
CA PHE A 14 18.84 -7.00 5.37
C PHE A 14 19.80 -7.81 4.48
N PRO A 15 19.51 -9.08 4.13
CA PRO A 15 18.28 -9.84 4.44
C PRO A 15 18.40 -10.74 5.69
N THR A 16 19.43 -10.60 6.51
CA THR A 16 19.77 -11.51 7.62
C THR A 16 19.02 -11.22 8.92
N SER A 17 18.64 -9.97 9.17
CA SER A 17 17.88 -9.57 10.35
C SER A 17 16.43 -9.98 10.24
N THR A 18 15.91 -10.54 11.32
CA THR A 18 14.48 -10.85 11.53
C THR A 18 13.81 -9.88 12.49
N ILE A 19 14.57 -8.92 13.05
CA ILE A 19 14.07 -7.95 14.02
C ILE A 19 13.88 -6.61 13.30
N PRO A 20 12.64 -6.13 13.19
CA PRO A 20 12.37 -4.82 12.62
C PRO A 20 12.67 -3.70 13.63
N VAL A 21 13.11 -2.57 13.12
CA VAL A 21 13.43 -1.35 13.87
C VAL A 21 12.51 -0.24 13.40
N LEU A 22 11.85 0.42 14.36
CA LEU A 22 10.99 1.58 14.12
C LEU A 22 11.82 2.73 13.54
N THR A 23 11.30 3.36 12.50
CA THR A 23 11.93 4.52 11.87
C THR A 23 11.31 5.82 12.36
N SER A 24 11.90 6.96 11.98
CA SER A 24 11.30 8.28 12.16
C SER A 24 10.19 8.59 11.16
N VAL A 25 9.97 7.74 10.15
CA VAL A 25 9.00 7.99 9.09
C VAL A 25 7.60 7.67 9.57
N THR A 26 6.68 8.59 9.35
CA THR A 26 5.26 8.45 9.70
C THR A 26 4.39 8.89 8.53
N GLU A 27 3.20 8.28 8.40
CA GLU A 27 2.19 8.67 7.42
C GLU A 27 0.85 8.91 8.12
N GLU A 28 0.24 10.07 7.87
CA GLU A 28 -1.13 10.39 8.29
C GLU A 28 -2.01 10.52 7.05
N VAL A 29 -3.16 9.85 7.05
CA VAL A 29 -4.15 9.91 5.97
C VAL A 29 -5.46 10.40 6.56
N THR A 30 -6.06 11.44 5.97
CA THR A 30 -7.31 12.04 6.46
C THR A 30 -8.27 12.33 5.31
N ILE A 31 -9.55 12.00 5.49
CA ILE A 31 -10.62 12.47 4.61
C ILE A 31 -10.97 13.90 4.99
N THR A 32 -10.65 14.84 4.11
CA THR A 32 -10.81 16.29 4.33
C THR A 32 -12.09 16.85 3.72
N GLY A 33 -12.73 16.12 2.81
CA GLY A 33 -13.99 16.54 2.22
C GLY A 33 -14.47 15.62 1.11
N GLN A 34 -15.38 16.15 0.30
CA GLN A 34 -15.91 15.52 -0.90
C GLN A 34 -15.83 16.49 -2.08
N THR A 35 -15.72 15.95 -3.28
CA THR A 35 -15.74 16.72 -4.53
C THR A 35 -16.40 15.92 -5.65
N THR A 36 -16.83 16.60 -6.70
CA THR A 36 -17.39 15.98 -7.90
C THR A 36 -16.42 16.13 -9.07
N ILE A 37 -16.06 15.01 -9.70
CA ILE A 37 -15.20 14.97 -10.89
C ILE A 37 -15.93 14.14 -11.94
N ASP A 38 -16.15 14.74 -13.12
CA ASP A 38 -16.86 14.10 -14.24
C ASP A 38 -18.19 13.44 -13.84
N GLY A 39 -18.95 14.10 -12.97
CA GLY A 39 -20.25 13.64 -12.48
C GLY A 39 -20.20 12.53 -11.42
N ASN A 40 -19.01 12.11 -10.97
CA ASN A 40 -18.86 11.15 -9.88
C ASN A 40 -18.43 11.87 -8.60
N GLU A 41 -19.01 11.49 -7.47
CA GLU A 41 -18.58 11.97 -6.15
C GLU A 41 -17.37 11.18 -5.66
N TYR A 42 -16.37 11.90 -5.17
CA TYR A 42 -15.14 11.38 -4.57
C TYR A 42 -14.94 11.96 -3.18
N PHE A 43 -14.38 11.17 -2.29
CA PHE A 43 -13.78 11.67 -1.06
C PHE A 43 -12.39 12.20 -1.36
N VAL A 44 -12.04 13.32 -0.72
CA VAL A 44 -10.72 13.94 -0.81
C VAL A 44 -9.87 13.38 0.33
N PHE A 45 -8.87 12.59 -0.03
CA PHE A 45 -7.88 12.04 0.89
C PHE A 45 -6.64 12.94 0.86
N GLU A 46 -6.28 13.50 2.01
CA GLU A 46 -4.99 14.14 2.20
C GLU A 46 -4.07 13.15 2.91
N THR A 47 -2.85 12.99 2.40
CA THR A 47 -1.81 12.18 3.04
C THR A 47 -0.59 13.03 3.31
N VAL A 48 -0.11 13.02 4.55
CA VAL A 48 1.09 13.70 4.99
C VAL A 48 2.12 12.66 5.42
N ILE A 49 3.28 12.65 4.76
CA ILE A 49 4.42 11.80 5.10
C ILE A 49 5.52 12.69 5.67
N SER A 50 6.05 12.32 6.83
CA SER A 50 7.07 13.09 7.56
C SER A 50 8.23 12.20 8.00
N GLY A 51 9.37 12.81 8.35
CA GLY A 51 10.50 12.12 8.98
C GLY A 51 11.46 11.39 8.04
N ASN A 52 11.36 11.61 6.73
CA ASN A 52 12.26 11.04 5.71
C ASN A 52 13.29 12.05 5.17
N ASP A 53 13.29 13.29 5.66
CA ASP A 53 14.17 14.36 5.17
C ASP A 53 15.66 14.17 5.55
N ASP A 54 15.94 13.39 6.60
CA ASP A 54 17.27 13.22 7.19
C ASP A 54 17.73 11.75 7.25
N VAL A 55 17.32 10.89 6.31
CA VAL A 55 17.80 9.49 6.25
C VAL A 55 18.95 9.37 5.23
N PRO A 56 20.23 9.38 5.65
CA PRO A 56 21.35 9.18 4.75
C PRO A 56 21.26 7.83 4.05
N GLY A 57 21.32 7.84 2.72
CA GLY A 57 21.28 6.62 1.91
C GLY A 57 19.87 6.09 1.68
N GLN A 58 18.84 6.97 1.67
CA GLN A 58 17.44 6.72 1.31
C GLN A 58 17.25 5.30 0.82
N ILE A 59 16.79 4.42 1.72
CA ILE A 59 16.34 3.13 1.27
C ILE A 59 15.13 3.46 0.38
N TYR A 60 15.26 3.24 -0.93
CA TYR A 60 14.29 3.54 -2.00
C TYR A 60 12.87 2.93 -1.81
N ILE A 61 12.59 2.40 -0.62
CA ILE A 61 11.35 1.72 -0.25
C ILE A 61 10.37 2.64 0.47
N PHE A 62 10.80 3.76 1.06
CA PHE A 62 9.89 4.69 1.74
C PHE A 62 9.58 5.93 0.91
N PRO A 63 8.33 6.40 0.92
CA PRO A 63 7.98 7.60 0.19
C PRO A 63 8.66 8.82 0.81
N ASN A 64 9.04 9.77 -0.04
CA ASN A 64 9.61 11.05 0.42
C ASN A 64 8.62 11.81 1.31
N SER A 65 9.15 12.67 2.18
CA SER A 65 8.31 13.59 2.93
C SER A 65 7.57 14.51 1.97
N GLN A 66 6.24 14.47 2.04
CA GLN A 66 5.35 15.15 1.11
C GLN A 66 3.94 15.23 1.68
N THR A 67 3.19 16.20 1.18
CA THR A 67 1.71 16.19 1.26
C THR A 67 1.17 15.84 -0.12
N LYS A 68 0.34 14.81 -0.20
CA LYS A 68 -0.38 14.43 -1.44
C LYS A 68 -1.88 14.47 -1.21
N VAL A 69 -2.61 14.75 -2.29
CA VAL A 69 -4.07 14.71 -2.32
C VAL A 69 -4.52 13.69 -3.36
N GLU A 70 -5.39 12.77 -2.94
CA GLU A 70 -5.97 11.74 -3.78
C GLU A 70 -7.51 11.83 -3.73
N TYR A 71 -8.17 11.51 -4.84
CA TYR A 71 -9.63 11.51 -4.93
C TYR A 71 -10.09 10.08 -5.09
N LEU A 72 -10.69 9.51 -4.05
CA LEU A 72 -11.09 8.10 -4.05
C LEU A 72 -12.60 7.95 -3.90
N ARG A 73 -13.14 6.92 -4.55
CA ARG A 73 -14.55 6.52 -4.42
C ARG A 73 -14.68 5.02 -4.54
N GLU A 74 -15.83 4.51 -4.11
CA GLU A 74 -16.26 3.16 -4.45
C GLU A 74 -16.86 3.16 -5.87
N ASN A 75 -16.49 2.20 -6.71
CA ASN A 75 -17.09 2.01 -8.02
C ASN A 75 -18.28 1.01 -7.96
N SER A 76 -18.94 0.77 -9.10
CA SER A 76 -20.09 -0.14 -9.18
C SER A 76 -19.79 -1.60 -8.83
N ASN A 77 -18.51 -1.98 -8.81
CA ASN A 77 -18.06 -3.32 -8.45
C ASN A 77 -17.64 -3.40 -6.98
N GLY A 78 -17.79 -2.31 -6.21
CA GLY A 78 -17.35 -2.25 -4.81
C GLY A 78 -15.86 -1.98 -4.63
N HIS A 79 -15.14 -1.61 -5.70
CA HIS A 79 -13.71 -1.35 -5.63
C HIS A 79 -13.44 0.08 -5.19
N LEU A 80 -12.43 0.29 -4.34
CA LEU A 80 -11.87 1.60 -4.07
C LEU A 80 -10.98 2.04 -5.25
N VAL A 81 -11.40 3.08 -5.95
CA VAL A 81 -10.74 3.59 -7.16
C VAL A 81 -10.42 5.07 -7.08
N ASN A 82 -9.36 5.49 -7.75
CA ASN A 82 -9.09 6.92 -7.95
C ASN A 82 -9.78 7.49 -9.20
N GLN A 83 -9.60 8.79 -9.41
CA GLN A 83 -10.15 9.52 -10.55
C GLN A 83 -9.67 9.02 -11.92
N ASN A 84 -8.54 8.30 -11.97
CA ASN A 84 -7.98 7.73 -13.20
C ASN A 84 -8.40 6.26 -13.41
N GLY A 85 -9.22 5.70 -12.51
CA GLY A 85 -9.66 4.30 -12.56
C GLY A 85 -8.64 3.29 -12.01
N PHE A 86 -7.54 3.75 -11.40
CA PHE A 86 -6.63 2.86 -10.67
C PHE A 86 -7.33 2.30 -9.43
N VAL A 87 -7.13 1.01 -9.14
CA VAL A 87 -7.84 0.32 -8.06
C VAL A 87 -6.88 0.12 -6.90
N TYR A 88 -7.21 0.72 -5.75
CA TYR A 88 -6.44 0.54 -4.52
C TYR A 88 -6.86 -0.73 -3.78
N TYR A 89 -8.16 -1.07 -3.87
CA TYR A 89 -8.76 -2.19 -3.17
C TYR A 89 -9.98 -2.74 -3.94
N PRO A 90 -9.87 -3.89 -4.63
CA PRO A 90 -10.97 -4.59 -5.29
C PRO A 90 -11.88 -5.43 -4.38
N ARG A 91 -11.74 -5.35 -3.06
CA ARG A 91 -12.53 -6.15 -2.11
C ARG A 91 -12.31 -7.66 -2.27
N ASP A 92 -13.38 -8.42 -2.51
CA ASP A 92 -13.44 -9.87 -2.59
C ASP A 92 -13.46 -10.40 -4.05
N ASP A 93 -13.15 -9.54 -5.03
CA ASP A 93 -12.91 -9.97 -6.41
C ASP A 93 -11.59 -10.73 -6.53
N PHE A 94 -11.60 -12.01 -6.16
CA PHE A 94 -10.43 -12.89 -6.21
C PHE A 94 -9.90 -13.18 -7.62
N ASN A 95 -10.58 -12.70 -8.67
CA ASN A 95 -10.07 -12.73 -10.03
C ASN A 95 -9.42 -11.39 -10.43
N PHE A 96 -9.31 -10.45 -9.50
CA PHE A 96 -8.78 -9.13 -9.77
C PHE A 96 -7.29 -9.17 -10.11
N GLU A 97 -6.98 -8.56 -11.25
CA GLU A 97 -5.63 -8.29 -11.71
C GLU A 97 -5.59 -6.91 -12.37
N GLN A 98 -4.54 -6.14 -12.10
CA GLN A 98 -4.31 -4.83 -12.70
C GLN A 98 -2.84 -4.66 -13.08
N ILE A 99 -2.62 -4.30 -14.35
CA ILE A 99 -1.33 -3.78 -14.80
C ILE A 99 -1.20 -2.35 -14.26
N VAL A 100 -0.20 -2.14 -13.41
CA VAL A 100 0.11 -0.82 -12.82
C VAL A 100 0.95 0.01 -13.79
N GLU A 101 1.94 -0.63 -14.41
CA GLU A 101 2.85 0.00 -15.35
C GLU A 101 3.44 -1.07 -16.27
N GLN A 102 3.80 -0.69 -17.50
CA GLN A 102 4.61 -1.51 -18.38
C GLN A 102 5.69 -0.64 -19.02
N VAL A 103 6.95 -1.03 -18.86
CA VAL A 103 8.11 -0.34 -19.47
C VAL A 103 8.93 -1.36 -20.21
N ASP A 104 9.06 -1.17 -21.53
CA ASP A 104 9.69 -2.13 -22.44
C ASP A 104 9.10 -3.55 -22.29
N ASN A 105 9.92 -4.50 -21.83
CA ASN A 105 9.55 -5.90 -21.61
C ASN A 105 9.33 -6.21 -20.12
N ILE A 106 9.12 -5.21 -19.28
CA ILE A 106 8.85 -5.35 -17.86
C ILE A 106 7.42 -4.90 -17.57
N GLU A 107 6.64 -5.79 -16.96
CA GLU A 107 5.28 -5.51 -16.50
C GLU A 107 5.25 -5.48 -14.97
N TYR A 108 4.60 -4.45 -14.44
CA TYR A 108 4.31 -4.29 -13.02
C TYR A 108 2.84 -4.56 -12.79
N LYS A 109 2.53 -5.47 -11.87
CA LYS A 109 1.18 -6.00 -11.73
C LYS A 109 0.75 -6.14 -10.29
N GLN A 110 -0.51 -5.81 -10.03
CA GLN A 110 -1.20 -6.09 -8.78
C GLN A 110 -2.18 -7.25 -8.97
N THR A 111 -2.10 -8.24 -8.09
CA THR A 111 -3.01 -9.39 -8.08
C THR A 111 -3.57 -9.57 -6.67
N LEU A 112 -4.88 -9.80 -6.57
CA LEU A 112 -5.50 -10.18 -5.29
C LEU A 112 -5.18 -11.65 -5.01
N ILE A 113 -4.67 -11.94 -3.82
CA ILE A 113 -4.43 -13.32 -3.39
C ILE A 113 -5.73 -13.88 -2.81
N PRO A 114 -6.18 -15.08 -3.22
CA PRO A 114 -7.43 -15.69 -2.78
C PRO A 114 -7.35 -16.28 -1.36
N GLU A 115 -6.88 -15.48 -0.41
CA GLU A 115 -6.70 -15.84 0.98
C GLU A 115 -6.87 -14.61 1.88
N ILE A 116 -7.48 -14.83 3.05
CA ILE A 116 -7.55 -13.84 4.12
C ILE A 116 -6.33 -14.02 5.01
N THR A 117 -5.55 -12.96 5.17
CA THR A 117 -4.38 -12.92 6.06
C THR A 117 -4.72 -12.16 7.33
N ASN A 118 -4.53 -12.77 8.50
CA ASN A 118 -4.66 -12.07 9.76
C ASN A 118 -3.40 -11.22 10.03
N ILE A 119 -3.58 -9.90 10.18
CA ILE A 119 -2.53 -8.95 10.48
C ILE A 119 -2.70 -8.45 11.91
N ASN A 120 -1.68 -8.65 12.73
CA ASN A 120 -1.61 -8.13 14.09
C ASN A 120 -0.88 -6.79 14.11
N THR A 121 -1.49 -5.79 14.72
CA THR A 121 -0.90 -4.47 14.96
C THR A 121 -0.95 -4.15 16.46
N ALA A 122 -0.40 -3.01 16.86
CA ALA A 122 -0.46 -2.57 18.27
C ALA A 122 -1.89 -2.26 18.75
N ILE A 123 -2.82 -2.00 17.82
CA ILE A 123 -4.20 -1.60 18.11
C ILE A 123 -5.22 -2.72 17.91
N GLY A 124 -4.79 -3.91 17.45
CA GLY A 124 -5.67 -5.05 17.28
C GLY A 124 -5.24 -6.00 16.18
N SER A 125 -6.14 -6.95 15.88
CA SER A 125 -5.96 -7.93 14.83
C SER A 125 -7.00 -7.70 13.73
N PHE A 126 -6.57 -7.76 12.48
CA PHE A 126 -7.40 -7.46 11.31
C PHE A 126 -7.32 -8.59 10.29
N ASP A 127 -8.47 -9.11 9.89
CA ASP A 127 -8.56 -10.03 8.77
C ASP A 127 -8.50 -9.24 7.47
N CYS A 128 -7.42 -9.45 6.71
CA CYS A 128 -7.07 -8.62 5.56
C CYS A 128 -7.09 -9.41 4.25
N TYR A 129 -7.58 -8.75 3.19
CA TYR A 129 -7.28 -9.13 1.81
C TYR A 129 -5.87 -8.67 1.44
N LYS A 130 -5.09 -9.53 0.78
CA LYS A 130 -3.71 -9.25 0.38
C LYS A 130 -3.59 -9.03 -1.12
N PHE A 131 -2.98 -7.92 -1.50
CA PHE A 131 -2.47 -7.64 -2.84
C PHE A 131 -1.00 -7.95 -2.92
N GLU A 132 -0.57 -8.61 -3.98
CA GLU A 132 0.84 -8.70 -4.33
C GLU A 132 1.15 -7.78 -5.50
N TYR A 133 2.16 -6.93 -5.32
CA TYR A 133 2.82 -6.23 -6.40
C TYR A 133 3.98 -7.07 -6.90
N THR A 134 3.93 -7.43 -8.17
CA THR A 134 4.90 -8.29 -8.82
C THR A 134 5.50 -7.61 -10.04
N VAL A 135 6.71 -8.01 -10.39
CA VAL A 135 7.41 -7.56 -11.59
C VAL A 135 7.65 -8.78 -12.47
N GLN A 136 7.22 -8.74 -13.72
CA GLN A 136 7.37 -9.83 -14.68
C GLN A 136 8.20 -9.39 -15.88
N ASN A 137 9.13 -10.23 -16.32
CA ASN A 137 9.80 -10.09 -17.60
C ASN A 137 8.95 -10.76 -18.70
N LEU A 138 8.42 -9.97 -19.63
CA LEU A 138 7.53 -10.45 -20.69
C LEU A 138 8.25 -11.28 -21.76
N ASN A 139 9.58 -11.18 -21.89
CA ASN A 139 10.33 -11.99 -22.84
C ASN A 139 10.55 -13.42 -22.34
N THR A 140 10.75 -13.60 -21.04
CA THR A 140 11.04 -14.92 -20.43
C THR A 140 9.85 -15.51 -19.70
N GLY A 141 8.88 -14.67 -19.29
CA GLY A 141 7.77 -15.02 -18.42
C GLY A 141 8.14 -15.06 -16.93
N ASP A 142 9.41 -14.83 -16.59
CA ASP A 142 9.90 -14.94 -15.21
C ASP A 142 9.44 -13.77 -14.35
N TYR A 143 9.12 -14.07 -13.09
CA TYR A 143 8.85 -13.07 -12.08
C TYR A 143 10.12 -12.72 -11.32
N ALA A 144 10.28 -11.44 -10.99
CA ALA A 144 11.26 -11.01 -10.01
C ALA A 144 10.98 -11.68 -8.65
N PRO A 145 12.01 -12.03 -7.87
CA PRO A 145 11.82 -12.70 -6.59
C PRO A 145 11.06 -11.85 -5.57
N GLY A 146 11.27 -10.53 -5.56
CA GLY A 146 10.63 -9.64 -4.59
C GLY A 146 9.17 -9.34 -4.90
N ARG A 147 8.35 -9.38 -3.85
CA ARG A 147 6.91 -9.07 -3.90
C ARG A 147 6.53 -8.15 -2.77
N SER A 148 5.98 -6.99 -3.10
CA SER A 148 5.42 -6.10 -2.08
C SER A 148 3.97 -6.51 -1.80
N GLY A 149 3.58 -6.45 -0.53
CA GLY A 149 2.25 -6.83 -0.08
C GLY A 149 1.44 -5.62 0.34
N PHE A 150 0.17 -5.50 -0.04
CA PHE A 150 -0.75 -4.50 0.54
C PHE A 150 -1.93 -5.20 1.19
N PHE A 151 -2.28 -4.81 2.41
CA PHE A 151 -3.25 -5.52 3.23
C PHE A 151 -4.38 -4.58 3.61
N TYR A 152 -5.60 -4.94 3.23
CA TYR A 152 -6.80 -4.14 3.48
C TYR A 152 -7.83 -4.94 4.28
N ALA A 153 -8.38 -4.33 5.32
CA ALA A 153 -9.46 -4.89 6.11
C ALA A 153 -10.78 -4.18 5.81
N GLU A 154 -11.88 -4.94 5.78
CA GLU A 154 -13.22 -4.39 5.59
C GLU A 154 -13.56 -3.38 6.69
N SER A 155 -14.25 -2.30 6.32
CA SER A 155 -14.61 -1.16 7.19
C SER A 155 -13.45 -0.37 7.81
N ILE A 156 -12.20 -0.83 7.70
CA ILE A 156 -11.01 -0.13 8.19
C ILE A 156 -10.21 0.48 7.04
N GLY A 157 -10.09 -0.22 5.91
CA GLY A 157 -9.22 0.17 4.81
C GLY A 157 -7.82 -0.41 4.95
N HIS A 158 -6.80 0.38 4.60
CA HIS A 158 -5.42 -0.09 4.57
C HIS A 158 -4.86 -0.37 5.97
N VAL A 159 -4.28 -1.55 6.19
CA VAL A 159 -3.74 -1.99 7.48
C VAL A 159 -2.21 -2.10 7.44
N LYS A 160 -1.65 -2.62 6.35
CA LYS A 160 -0.20 -2.85 6.24
C LYS A 160 0.28 -2.78 4.79
N THR A 161 1.49 -2.32 4.59
CA THR A 161 2.26 -2.54 3.36
C THR A 161 3.58 -3.23 3.70
N ASP A 162 3.89 -4.33 3.02
CA ASP A 162 5.23 -4.92 3.00
C ASP A 162 5.99 -4.41 1.78
N TYR A 163 7.21 -3.89 1.99
CA TYR A 163 8.08 -3.38 0.94
C TYR A 163 9.20 -4.39 0.65
N ALA A 164 9.17 -4.98 -0.55
CA ALA A 164 10.24 -5.81 -1.06
C ALA A 164 10.96 -5.13 -2.22
N LEU A 165 12.24 -5.46 -2.40
CA LEU A 165 12.99 -5.07 -3.58
C LEU A 165 12.89 -6.18 -4.63
N ALA A 166 12.71 -5.82 -5.89
CA ALA A 166 12.56 -6.81 -6.98
C ALA A 166 13.64 -7.90 -6.97
N ALA A 167 14.88 -7.56 -6.61
CA ALA A 167 16.02 -8.48 -6.59
C ALA A 167 16.05 -9.49 -5.41
N PHE A 168 15.19 -9.35 -4.40
CA PHE A 168 15.22 -10.17 -3.19
C PHE A 168 13.82 -10.65 -2.80
N ASP A 169 13.68 -11.92 -2.46
CA ASP A 169 12.42 -12.55 -2.02
C ASP A 169 12.02 -12.21 -0.56
N ALA A 170 12.82 -11.39 0.11
CA ALA A 170 12.59 -10.93 1.47
C ALA A 170 12.04 -9.49 1.53
N VAL A 171 11.12 -9.26 2.47
CA VAL A 171 10.61 -7.92 2.82
C VAL A 171 11.72 -7.14 3.53
N ARG A 172 11.98 -5.91 3.08
CA ARG A 172 13.03 -5.04 3.63
C ARG A 172 12.52 -4.08 4.69
N GLY A 173 11.23 -3.78 4.66
CA GLY A 173 10.56 -2.94 5.65
C GLY A 173 9.06 -2.98 5.42
N TYR A 174 8.31 -2.37 6.33
CA TYR A 174 6.85 -2.32 6.22
C TYR A 174 6.28 -1.04 6.82
N LYS A 175 5.11 -0.65 6.31
CA LYS A 175 4.21 0.31 6.92
C LYS A 175 3.12 -0.45 7.65
N ILE A 176 2.72 -0.02 8.85
CA ILE A 176 1.63 -0.67 9.60
C ILE A 176 0.75 0.35 10.30
N LEU A 177 -0.56 0.06 10.36
CA LEU A 177 -1.56 0.90 11.01
C LEU A 177 -1.33 0.95 12.53
N SER A 178 -1.17 2.15 13.05
CA SER A 178 -0.89 2.42 14.47
C SER A 178 -2.04 3.10 15.19
N SER A 179 -2.91 3.82 14.50
CA SER A 179 -4.19 4.31 15.04
C SER A 179 -5.13 4.73 13.92
N TYR A 180 -6.42 4.82 14.22
CA TYR A 180 -7.41 5.37 13.30
C TYR A 180 -8.58 6.00 14.07
N ASP A 181 -9.31 6.89 13.41
CA ASP A 181 -10.58 7.46 13.88
C ASP A 181 -11.59 7.43 12.73
N LEU A 182 -12.73 6.77 12.94
CA LEU A 182 -13.81 6.66 11.93
C LEU A 182 -15.04 7.38 12.47
N ASN A 183 -15.52 8.37 11.71
CA ASN A 183 -16.68 9.21 12.04
C ASN A 183 -17.92 8.80 11.25
#